data_AF-A0A672HXW0-F1
#
_entry.id   AF-A0A672HXW0-F1
#
_cell.length_a   1.000
_cell.length_b   1.000
_cell.length_c   1.000
_cell.angle_alpha   90.00
_cell.angle_beta   90.00
_cell.angle_gamma   90.00
#
_symmetry.space_group_name_H-M   'P 1'
#
loop_
_entity.id
_entity.type
_entity.pdbx_description
1 polymer ?
#
loop_
_entity_poly.entity_id
_entity_poly.type
_entity_poly.pdbx_seq_one_letter_code
_entity_poly.pdbx_strand_id
1 'polypeptide(L)'
;MFVFSGDALHCYHCESDDSCIIQECASGSQCAATRKSSLRSCLSFPEQCYQGSVNYGLEREVFTSTCCSTNLCNNQSAPGNLSHKCYFCNGVECTGTLNCLGDEDYCISTTVSSGGTTKLLKGCASQEMCSLSNIPGLEEAGQVHKCCQKNLCNSASSTTAGLLLSVVPLISLGFFS
;
A
#
# COMPACT_ATOMS: atom_id res chain seq x y z
N MET A 1 35.94 28.98 -15.89
CA MET A 1 34.66 28.61 -15.24
C MET A 1 33.78 28.00 -16.31
N PHE A 2 33.65 26.67 -16.32
CA PHE A 2 32.79 25.98 -17.28
C PHE A 2 31.36 26.06 -16.74
N VAL A 3 30.49 26.80 -17.44
CA VAL A 3 29.05 26.76 -17.19
C VAL A 3 28.54 25.52 -17.90
N PHE A 4 28.29 24.45 -17.16
CA PHE A 4 27.49 23.34 -17.67
C PHE A 4 26.06 23.88 -17.81
N SER A 5 25.65 24.21 -19.04
CA SER A 5 24.24 24.40 -19.37
C SER A 5 23.62 23.02 -19.35
N GLY A 6 23.23 22.54 -18.17
CA GLY A 6 22.37 21.37 -18.07
C GLY A 6 21.03 21.73 -18.68
N ASP A 7 20.56 20.95 -19.66
CA ASP A 7 19.24 21.16 -20.26
C ASP A 7 18.18 21.22 -19.16
N ALA A 8 17.33 22.24 -19.21
CA ALA A 8 16.23 22.38 -18.26
C ALA A 8 15.27 21.19 -18.41
N LEU A 9 14.85 20.62 -17.28
CA LEU A 9 13.92 19.50 -17.26
C LEU A 9 12.54 19.97 -17.70
N HIS A 10 11.93 19.28 -18.65
CA HIS A 10 10.56 19.52 -19.11
C HIS A 10 9.67 18.34 -18.75
N CYS A 11 8.48 18.60 -18.21
CA CYS A 11 7.52 17.59 -17.82
C CYS A 11 6.14 17.90 -18.39
N TYR A 12 5.30 16.86 -18.54
CA TYR A 12 3.87 17.10 -18.76
C TYR A 12 3.24 17.70 -17.51
N HIS A 13 2.45 18.76 -17.69
CA HIS A 13 1.59 19.35 -16.69
C HIS A 13 0.13 19.19 -17.12
N CYS A 14 -0.66 18.43 -16.37
CA CYS A 14 -2.06 18.14 -16.71
C CYS A 14 -2.91 18.15 -15.45
N GLU A 15 -4.11 18.73 -15.53
CA GLU A 15 -5.17 18.61 -14.51
C GLU A 15 -6.18 17.51 -14.87
N SER A 16 -6.23 17.12 -16.15
CA SER A 16 -7.01 16.03 -16.72
C SER A 16 -6.35 15.53 -18.01
N ASP A 17 -6.77 14.38 -18.56
CA ASP A 17 -6.19 13.80 -19.80
C ASP A 17 -6.27 14.75 -21.01
N ASP A 18 -7.26 15.64 -21.06
CA ASP A 18 -7.52 16.52 -22.19
C ASP A 18 -6.79 17.89 -22.10
N SER A 19 -6.09 18.18 -21.00
CA SER A 19 -5.57 19.53 -20.70
C SER A 19 -4.05 19.60 -20.53
N CYS A 20 -3.31 18.66 -21.13
CA CYS A 20 -1.86 18.56 -20.93
C CYS A 20 -1.05 19.64 -21.67
N ILE A 21 -0.14 20.30 -20.96
CA ILE A 21 0.89 21.19 -21.53
C ILE A 21 2.29 20.71 -21.15
N ILE A 22 3.31 21.21 -21.85
CA ILE A 22 4.72 20.98 -21.48
C ILE A 22 5.17 22.16 -20.61
N GLN A 23 5.74 21.84 -19.44
CA GLN A 23 6.23 22.84 -18.49
C GLN A 23 7.72 22.61 -18.22
N GLU A 24 8.51 23.69 -18.26
CA GLU A 24 9.89 23.72 -17.78
C GLU A 24 9.90 23.73 -16.24
N CYS A 25 10.71 22.86 -15.64
CA CYS A 25 10.79 22.67 -14.21
C CYS A 25 12.02 23.35 -13.61
N ALA A 26 11.89 23.83 -12.37
CA ALA A 26 13.02 24.37 -11.61
C ALA A 26 14.12 23.31 -11.42
N SER A 27 15.38 23.75 -11.36
CA SER A 27 16.53 22.87 -11.14
C SER A 27 16.35 22.01 -9.88
N GLY A 28 16.62 20.71 -10.00
CA GLY A 28 16.43 19.74 -8.92
C GLY A 28 15.03 19.13 -8.83
N SER A 29 14.08 19.56 -9.68
CA SER A 29 12.75 18.94 -9.77
C SER A 29 12.78 17.61 -10.50
N GLN A 30 11.71 16.83 -10.34
CA GLN A 30 11.42 15.61 -11.10
C GLN A 30 10.04 15.72 -11.76
N CYS A 31 9.80 15.00 -12.85
CA CYS A 31 8.46 14.86 -13.39
C CYS A 31 7.67 13.87 -12.55
N ALA A 32 6.39 14.14 -12.28
CA ALA A 32 5.48 13.25 -11.55
C ALA A 32 4.24 12.92 -12.40
N ALA A 33 3.67 11.73 -12.22
CA ALA A 33 2.36 11.34 -12.77
C ALA A 33 1.55 10.52 -11.76
N THR A 34 0.23 10.73 -11.75
CA THR A 34 -0.72 10.05 -10.85
C THR A 34 -1.78 9.24 -11.60
N ARG A 35 -2.26 8.13 -10.99
CA ARG A 35 -3.26 7.24 -11.62
C ARG A 35 -4.70 7.76 -11.58
N LYS A 36 -5.10 8.49 -10.53
CA LYS A 36 -6.53 8.75 -10.25
C LYS A 36 -7.07 10.02 -10.91
N SER A 37 -6.21 11.00 -11.21
CA SER A 37 -6.62 12.30 -11.75
C SER A 37 -5.96 12.64 -13.09
N SER A 38 -5.20 11.71 -13.69
CA SER A 38 -4.30 12.01 -14.82
C SER A 38 -3.39 13.21 -14.56
N LEU A 39 -3.19 13.55 -13.28
CA LEU A 39 -2.42 14.70 -12.87
C LEU A 39 -0.95 14.41 -13.16
N ARG A 40 -0.32 15.33 -13.87
CA ARG A 40 1.10 15.31 -14.21
C ARG A 40 1.67 16.67 -13.85
N SER A 41 2.88 16.72 -13.30
CA SER A 41 3.50 18.00 -12.94
C SER A 41 5.00 17.91 -12.74
N CYS A 42 5.65 19.07 -12.63
CA CYS A 42 6.95 19.19 -11.97
C CYS A 42 6.78 18.98 -10.45
N LEU A 43 7.70 18.25 -9.82
CA LEU A 43 7.74 18.04 -8.38
C LEU A 43 9.10 18.49 -7.84
N SER A 44 9.11 19.51 -6.98
CA SER A 44 10.34 20.09 -6.42
C SER A 44 10.89 19.34 -5.21
N PHE A 45 10.11 18.43 -4.64
CA PHE A 45 10.48 17.62 -3.49
C PHE A 45 10.48 16.14 -3.89
N PRO A 46 11.61 15.58 -4.38
CA PRO A 46 11.68 14.18 -4.80
C PRO A 46 11.37 13.19 -3.67
N GLU A 47 11.50 13.60 -2.40
CA GLU A 47 11.09 12.79 -1.24
C GLU A 47 9.57 12.66 -1.09
N GLN A 48 8.78 13.54 -1.71
CA GLN A 48 7.33 13.38 -1.82
C GLN A 48 6.94 12.44 -2.97
N CYS A 49 7.93 11.91 -3.70
CA CYS A 49 7.71 10.88 -4.67
C CYS A 49 7.70 9.51 -4.00
N TYR A 50 6.58 9.20 -3.38
CA TYR A 50 6.29 7.87 -2.87
C TYR A 50 5.29 7.24 -3.83
N GLN A 51 5.60 6.03 -4.26
CA GLN A 51 4.65 5.18 -4.95
C GLN A 51 4.08 4.24 -3.90
N GLY A 52 2.80 4.36 -3.61
CA GLY A 52 2.13 3.36 -2.82
C GLY A 52 0.63 3.53 -2.80
N SER A 53 -0.03 2.49 -2.35
CA SER A 53 -1.48 2.43 -2.35
C SER A 53 -1.93 1.59 -1.18
N VAL A 54 -3.06 1.96 -0.60
CA VAL A 54 -3.73 1.18 0.44
C VAL A 54 -5.22 1.16 0.15
N ASN A 55 -5.80 -0.04 0.21
CA ASN A 55 -7.19 -0.27 -0.13
C ASN A 55 -7.85 -1.12 0.95
N TYR A 56 -8.64 -0.49 1.81
CA TYR A 56 -9.39 -1.16 2.87
C TYR A 56 -10.78 -1.66 2.41
N GLY A 57 -11.08 -1.62 1.12
CA GLY A 57 -12.34 -2.05 0.51
C GLY A 57 -13.50 -1.06 0.67
N LEU A 58 -13.57 -0.32 1.79
CA LEU A 58 -14.49 0.80 1.98
C LEU A 58 -13.89 2.13 1.48
N GLU A 59 -12.59 2.27 1.66
CA GLU A 59 -11.83 3.45 1.24
C GLU A 59 -10.51 2.98 0.62
N ARG A 60 -10.14 3.64 -0.48
CA ARG A 60 -8.90 3.38 -1.22
C ARG A 60 -8.13 4.68 -1.36
N GLU A 61 -7.01 4.73 -0.69
CA GLU A 61 -6.04 5.81 -0.82
C GLU A 61 -4.94 5.37 -1.77
N VAL A 62 -4.72 6.19 -2.79
CA VAL A 62 -3.74 5.91 -3.83
C VAL A 62 -2.74 7.05 -3.80
N PHE A 63 -1.56 6.79 -3.26
CA PHE A 63 -0.41 7.66 -3.32
C PHE A 63 0.45 7.25 -4.53
N THR A 64 -0.14 7.28 -5.72
CA THR A 64 0.63 7.03 -6.95
C THR A 64 1.22 8.34 -7.42
N SER A 65 2.46 8.63 -7.07
CA SER A 65 3.30 9.52 -7.87
C SER A 65 4.46 8.69 -8.39
N THR A 66 4.51 8.46 -9.70
CA THR A 66 5.75 7.95 -10.34
C THR A 66 6.57 9.16 -10.72
N CYS A 67 7.83 9.21 -10.26
CA CYS A 67 8.75 10.28 -10.65
C CYS A 67 9.93 9.81 -11.47
N CYS A 68 10.38 10.71 -12.33
CA CYS A 68 11.49 10.46 -13.24
C CYS A 68 12.19 11.79 -13.57
N SER A 69 13.46 11.70 -13.95
CA SER A 69 14.37 12.85 -14.07
C SER A 69 14.76 13.19 -15.51
N THR A 70 14.12 12.57 -16.49
CA THR A 70 14.38 12.81 -17.92
C THR A 70 13.23 13.58 -18.57
N ASN A 71 13.51 14.28 -19.67
CA ASN A 71 12.49 15.10 -20.35
C ASN A 71 11.26 14.28 -20.74
N LEU A 72 10.07 14.78 -20.38
CA LEU A 72 8.76 14.24 -20.71
C LEU A 72 8.55 12.78 -20.28
N CYS A 73 9.31 12.32 -19.29
CA CYS A 73 9.34 10.92 -18.87
C CYS A 73 8.04 10.46 -18.19
N ASN A 74 7.26 11.39 -17.66
CA ASN A 74 5.96 11.13 -17.06
C ASN A 74 4.86 10.93 -18.13
N ASN A 75 5.19 10.35 -19.30
CA ASN A 75 4.26 10.10 -20.42
C ASN A 75 3.40 8.84 -20.22
N GLN A 76 3.84 7.90 -19.40
CA GLN A 76 3.10 6.66 -19.14
C GLN A 76 2.49 6.68 -17.74
N SER A 77 1.25 6.21 -17.63
CA SER A 77 0.63 5.92 -16.34
C SER A 77 1.35 4.75 -15.67
N ALA A 78 1.45 4.77 -14.33
CA ALA A 78 2.15 3.74 -13.56
C ALA A 78 1.68 2.32 -13.93
N PRO A 79 2.58 1.32 -14.02
CA PRO A 79 2.24 -0.04 -14.43
C PRO A 79 1.22 -0.66 -13.46
N GLY A 80 0.39 -1.56 -13.98
CA GLY A 80 -0.41 -2.39 -13.10
C GLY A 80 -1.34 -3.32 -13.85
N ASN A 81 -1.11 -4.61 -13.61
CA ASN A 81 -2.12 -5.65 -13.44
C ASN A 81 -1.43 -6.81 -12.72
N LEU A 82 -1.40 -6.76 -11.39
CA LEU A 82 -1.14 -7.93 -10.55
C LEU A 82 -2.48 -8.39 -9.97
N SER A 83 -2.86 -9.64 -10.24
CA SER A 83 -4.06 -10.24 -9.68
C SER A 83 -3.75 -10.75 -8.26
N HIS A 84 -3.68 -9.83 -7.29
CA HIS A 84 -3.57 -10.15 -5.87
C HIS A 84 -4.94 -10.05 -5.19
N LYS A 85 -5.20 -10.83 -4.13
CA LYS A 85 -6.48 -10.85 -3.42
C LYS A 85 -6.27 -10.88 -1.91
N CYS A 86 -6.97 -10.02 -1.18
CA CYS A 86 -6.87 -9.90 0.28
C CYS A 86 -8.23 -9.85 0.95
N TYR A 87 -8.28 -10.09 2.27
CA TYR A 87 -9.48 -9.84 3.07
C TYR A 87 -9.64 -8.35 3.38
N PHE A 88 -10.88 -7.89 3.53
CA PHE A 88 -11.23 -6.55 4.04
C PHE A 88 -12.34 -6.63 5.08
N CYS A 89 -12.56 -5.51 5.79
CA CYS A 89 -13.63 -5.39 6.77
C CYS A 89 -14.73 -4.46 6.26
N ASN A 90 -16.00 -4.89 6.33
CA ASN A 90 -17.17 -4.09 5.96
C ASN A 90 -17.65 -3.15 7.08
N GLY A 91 -16.76 -2.82 8.02
CA GLY A 91 -17.04 -2.01 9.21
C GLY A 91 -17.32 -2.81 10.48
N VAL A 92 -17.77 -4.07 10.36
CA VAL A 92 -18.00 -4.97 11.51
C VAL A 92 -17.36 -6.34 11.27
N GLU A 93 -17.59 -6.93 10.10
CA GLU A 93 -17.08 -8.24 9.73
C GLU A 93 -15.88 -8.13 8.81
N CYS A 94 -14.87 -8.98 9.03
CA CYS A 94 -13.62 -9.00 8.27
C CYS A 94 -13.50 -10.23 7.35
N THR A 95 -14.61 -10.64 6.75
CA THR A 95 -14.74 -11.85 5.92
C THR A 95 -14.79 -11.54 4.43
N GLY A 96 -15.03 -10.28 4.05
CA GLY A 96 -15.07 -9.84 2.66
C GLY A 96 -13.70 -9.99 1.99
N THR A 97 -13.69 -10.22 0.67
CA THR A 97 -12.46 -10.26 -0.12
C THR A 97 -12.44 -9.14 -1.14
N LEU A 98 -11.28 -8.52 -1.34
CA LEU A 98 -11.04 -7.53 -2.38
C LEU A 98 -10.00 -8.06 -3.38
N ASN A 99 -10.23 -7.79 -4.66
CA ASN A 99 -9.18 -7.91 -5.67
C ASN A 99 -8.34 -6.65 -5.59
N CYS A 100 -7.05 -6.81 -5.33
CA CYS A 100 -6.10 -5.71 -5.26
C CYS A 100 -5.87 -5.12 -6.65
N LEU A 101 -5.51 -3.84 -6.68
CA LEU A 101 -5.41 -3.06 -7.91
C LEU A 101 -4.01 -2.50 -8.09
N GLY A 102 -3.44 -2.66 -9.28
CA GLY A 102 -2.18 -2.01 -9.63
C GLY A 102 -0.97 -2.65 -8.94
N ASP A 103 -0.35 -1.90 -8.04
CA ASP A 103 0.87 -2.22 -7.28
C ASP A 103 0.58 -2.74 -5.85
N GLU A 104 -0.69 -2.96 -5.53
CA GLU A 104 -1.16 -3.52 -4.26
C GLU A 104 -0.84 -5.04 -4.17
N ASP A 105 0.43 -5.42 -4.02
CA ASP A 105 0.90 -6.81 -4.02
C ASP A 105 1.03 -7.44 -2.62
N TYR A 106 0.66 -6.71 -1.57
CA TYR A 106 0.58 -7.19 -0.18
C TYR A 106 -0.85 -7.10 0.36
N CYS A 107 -1.16 -7.96 1.31
CA CYS A 107 -2.28 -7.79 2.21
C CYS A 107 -1.85 -7.09 3.49
N ILE A 108 -2.66 -6.15 3.96
CA ILE A 108 -2.46 -5.40 5.20
C ILE A 108 -3.55 -5.73 6.23
N SER A 109 -3.19 -5.70 7.50
CA SER A 109 -4.10 -5.62 8.65
C SER A 109 -3.62 -4.53 9.59
N THR A 110 -4.47 -3.60 9.96
CA THR A 110 -4.14 -2.52 10.89
C THR A 110 -5.23 -2.33 11.93
N THR A 111 -4.85 -1.85 13.09
CA THR A 111 -5.76 -1.56 14.19
C THR A 111 -5.72 -0.07 14.48
N VAL A 112 -6.87 0.58 14.36
CA VAL A 112 -7.02 2.03 14.53
C VAL A 112 -7.83 2.28 15.79
N SER A 113 -7.29 3.05 16.73
CA SER A 113 -7.98 3.46 17.95
C SER A 113 -8.36 4.93 17.87
N SER A 114 -9.65 5.25 17.95
CA SER A 114 -10.15 6.62 17.98
C SER A 114 -11.33 6.72 18.95
N GLY A 115 -11.33 7.75 19.80
CA GLY A 115 -12.40 7.97 20.79
C GLY A 115 -12.65 6.80 21.75
N GLY A 116 -11.60 6.04 22.11
CA GLY A 116 -11.71 4.87 22.99
C GLY A 116 -12.26 3.60 22.32
N THR A 117 -12.57 3.65 21.02
CA THR A 117 -13.00 2.49 20.24
C THR A 117 -11.87 2.02 19.33
N THR A 118 -11.58 0.73 19.34
CA THR A 118 -10.58 0.11 18.48
C THR A 118 -11.25 -0.64 17.33
N LYS A 119 -10.89 -0.30 16.09
CA LYS A 119 -11.39 -0.94 14.87
C LYS A 119 -10.27 -1.67 14.13
N LEU A 120 -10.56 -2.88 13.69
CA LEU A 120 -9.69 -3.65 12.80
C LEU A 120 -10.01 -3.30 11.35
N LEU A 121 -8.99 -2.94 10.60
CA LEU A 121 -9.05 -2.73 9.15
C LEU A 121 -8.17 -3.76 8.46
N LYS A 122 -8.62 -4.21 7.29
CA LYS A 122 -7.91 -5.15 6.43
C LYS A 122 -8.03 -4.69 4.99
N GLY A 123 -7.01 -4.98 4.19
CA GLY A 123 -6.98 -4.47 2.83
C GLY A 123 -5.84 -5.01 2.00
N CYS A 124 -5.66 -4.41 0.83
CA CYS A 124 -4.43 -4.52 0.06
C CYS A 124 -3.54 -3.29 0.31
N ALA A 125 -2.24 -3.48 0.13
CA ALA A 125 -1.24 -2.43 0.26
C ALA A 125 -0.09 -2.69 -0.73
N SER A 126 0.60 -1.62 -1.13
CA SER A 126 1.89 -1.75 -1.81
C SER A 126 3.01 -2.07 -0.82
N GLN A 127 4.15 -2.54 -1.34
CA GLN A 127 5.35 -2.79 -0.53
C GLN A 127 5.79 -1.56 0.27
N GLU A 128 5.69 -0.38 -0.33
CA GLU A 128 6.10 0.90 0.27
C GLU A 128 5.23 1.23 1.48
N MET A 129 3.90 1.11 1.34
CA MET A 129 2.96 1.31 2.47
C MET A 129 3.21 0.30 3.60
N CYS A 130 3.61 -0.93 3.27
CA CYS A 130 3.97 -1.94 4.25
C CYS A 130 5.30 -1.69 4.96
N SER A 131 6.19 -0.89 4.36
CA SER A 131 7.52 -0.58 4.89
C SER A 131 7.52 0.66 5.79
N LEU A 132 6.49 1.50 5.69
CA LEU A 132 6.33 2.66 6.57
C LEU A 132 6.02 2.22 7.99
N SER A 133 6.49 2.99 8.98
CA SER A 133 6.13 2.77 10.39
C SER A 133 4.72 3.26 10.73
N ASN A 134 4.20 4.22 9.98
CA ASN A 134 2.84 4.76 10.08
C ASN A 134 2.32 5.07 8.67
N ILE A 135 1.01 4.92 8.46
CA ILE A 135 0.38 5.27 7.18
C ILE A 135 0.06 6.78 7.20
N PRO A 136 0.50 7.56 6.20
CA PRO A 136 0.18 8.99 6.10
C PRO A 136 -1.33 9.23 6.13
N GLY A 137 -1.80 10.27 6.83
CA GLY A 137 -3.23 10.57 6.99
C GLY A 137 -3.94 9.83 8.13
N LEU A 138 -3.24 8.90 8.79
CA LEU A 138 -3.75 8.07 9.88
C LEU A 138 -2.94 8.24 11.19
N GLU A 139 -2.03 9.21 11.24
CA GLU A 139 -0.95 9.36 12.24
C GLU A 139 -1.40 9.47 13.72
N GLU A 140 -2.61 9.96 14.00
CA GLU A 140 -3.11 10.15 15.38
C GLU A 140 -3.47 8.85 16.10
N ALA A 141 -3.70 7.76 15.37
CA ALA A 141 -4.13 6.49 15.95
C ALA A 141 -2.93 5.55 16.06
N GLY A 142 -2.33 5.42 17.25
CA GLY A 142 -1.18 4.54 17.52
C GLY A 142 -1.27 3.18 16.83
N GLN A 143 -0.62 3.08 15.67
CA GLN A 143 -0.88 2.04 14.69
C GLN A 143 0.17 0.94 14.77
N VAL A 144 -0.32 -0.30 14.68
CA VAL A 144 0.51 -1.46 14.37
C VAL A 144 -0.13 -2.13 13.17
N HIS A 145 0.46 -1.96 11.99
CA HIS A 145 0.08 -2.71 10.81
C HIS A 145 0.96 -3.95 10.63
N LYS A 146 0.36 -4.98 10.04
CA LYS A 146 1.03 -6.21 9.63
C LYS A 146 0.77 -6.43 8.15
N CYS A 147 1.83 -6.72 7.42
CA CYS A 147 1.75 -7.03 6.00
C CYS A 147 2.23 -8.44 5.68
N CYS A 148 1.69 -9.01 4.61
CA CYS A 148 2.10 -10.30 4.06
C CYS A 148 1.77 -10.37 2.56
N GLN A 149 2.56 -11.11 1.78
CA GLN A 149 2.53 -11.05 0.31
C GLN A 149 1.79 -12.22 -0.38
N LYS A 150 1.16 -13.12 0.39
CA LYS A 150 0.40 -14.24 -0.19
C LYS A 150 -1.07 -13.86 -0.29
N ASN A 151 -1.76 -14.34 -1.33
CA ASN A 151 -3.21 -14.15 -1.45
C ASN A 151 -3.91 -14.57 -0.15
N LEU A 152 -4.79 -13.70 0.35
CA LEU A 152 -5.64 -13.93 1.53
C LEU A 152 -4.86 -14.19 2.83
N CYS A 153 -3.55 -13.88 2.88
CA CYS A 153 -2.70 -14.14 4.04
C CYS A 153 -3.10 -13.33 5.28
N ASN A 154 -3.79 -12.21 5.08
CA ASN A 154 -4.35 -11.40 6.15
C ASN A 154 -5.66 -11.98 6.73
N SER A 155 -5.92 -13.27 6.54
CA SER A 155 -6.96 -14.00 7.25
C SER A 155 -6.79 -13.88 8.78
N ALA A 156 -7.85 -14.17 9.54
CA ALA A 156 -7.75 -14.26 10.98
C ALA A 156 -6.91 -15.50 11.37
N SER A 157 -5.59 -15.35 11.44
CA SER A 157 -4.74 -16.32 12.15
C SER A 157 -4.94 -16.16 13.66
N SER A 158 -6.05 -16.67 14.17
CA SER A 158 -6.17 -17.02 15.59
C SER A 158 -6.68 -18.44 15.71
N THR A 159 -5.87 -19.38 15.23
CA THR A 159 -5.88 -20.74 15.73
C THR A 159 -4.45 -21.13 16.07
N THR A 160 -3.93 -20.53 17.14
CA THR A 160 -3.14 -21.30 18.10
C THR A 160 -4.08 -22.20 18.93
N ALA A 161 -5.07 -22.83 18.28
CA ALA A 161 -5.51 -24.15 18.69
C ALA A 161 -4.41 -25.10 18.20
N GLY A 162 -3.23 -24.99 18.81
CA GLY A 162 -2.25 -26.05 18.72
C GLY A 162 -3.00 -27.30 19.11
N LEU A 163 -3.10 -28.25 18.18
CA LEU A 163 -3.64 -29.57 18.44
C LEU A 163 -3.01 -30.05 19.77
N LEU A 164 -3.79 -30.00 20.85
CA LEU A 164 -3.51 -30.80 22.03
C LEU A 164 -3.78 -32.24 21.57
N LEU A 165 -2.80 -32.84 20.91
CA LEU A 165 -2.70 -34.30 20.82
C LEU A 165 -2.38 -34.78 22.24
N SER A 166 -3.42 -34.82 23.07
CA SER A 166 -3.39 -35.49 24.35
C SER A 166 -3.27 -36.99 24.07
N VAL A 167 -2.03 -37.46 23.93
CA VAL A 167 -1.71 -38.88 23.95
C VAL A 167 -1.75 -39.30 25.41
N VAL A 168 -2.95 -39.60 25.91
CA VAL A 168 -3.11 -40.31 27.18
C VAL A 168 -2.98 -41.80 26.86
N PRO A 169 -1.90 -42.50 27.24
CA PRO A 169 -1.89 -43.95 27.17
C PRO A 169 -2.90 -44.48 28.19
N LEU A 170 -3.97 -45.11 27.70
CA LEU A 170 -4.89 -45.89 28.50
C LEU A 170 -4.12 -47.00 29.22
N ILE A 171 -4.26 -46.98 30.53
CA ILE A 171 -3.75 -47.91 31.53
C ILE A 171 -4.07 -49.36 31.14
N SER A 172 -3.05 -50.22 31.11
CA SER A 172 -3.25 -51.64 31.43
C SER A 172 -2.67 -51.88 32.81
N LEU A 173 -3.55 -51.90 33.81
CA LEU A 173 -3.29 -52.39 35.15
C LEU A 173 -2.87 -53.85 35.04
N GLY A 174 -1.56 -54.11 35.08
CA GLY A 174 -1.01 -55.41 35.44
C GLY A 174 -1.28 -55.62 36.93
N PHE A 175 -2.39 -56.26 37.24
CA PHE A 175 -2.77 -56.67 38.57
C PHE A 175 -1.68 -57.57 39.17
N PHE A 176 -1.45 -57.36 40.47
CA PHE A 176 -0.77 -58.28 41.37
C PHE A 176 -1.16 -59.74 41.11
N SER A 177 -0.15 -60.59 40.86
CA SER A 177 -0.04 -61.93 41.45
C SER A 177 1.41 -62.41 41.38
#